data_AF-A0A1I4N7V3-F1
#
_entry.id   AF-A0A1I4N7V3-F1
#
_cell.length_a   1.000
_cell.length_b   1.000
_cell.length_c   1.000
_cell.angle_alpha   90.00
_cell.angle_beta   90.00
_cell.angle_gamma   90.00
#
_symmetry.space_group_name_H-M   'P 1'
#
loop_
_entity.id
_entity.type
_entity.pdbx_description
1 polymer ?
#
loop_
_entity_poly.entity_id
_entity_poly.type
_entity_poly.pdbx_seq_one_letter_code
_entity_poly.pdbx_strand_id
1 'polypeptide(L)'
;MGKTINFPSTNIAEEEATIETQRSEKFHASTRIISDFICNLSLSVDDNNHLIALLVEQLQEAERTAFLQGFDMGCKTTKAYL
;
A
#
# COMPACT_ATOMS: atom_id res chain seq x y z
N MET A 1 0.92 10.12 6.62
CA MET A 1 1.03 9.07 7.64
C MET A 1 1.28 7.75 6.93
N GLY A 2 2.47 7.17 7.09
CA GLY A 2 2.82 5.87 6.51
C GLY A 2 2.12 4.72 7.25
N LYS A 3 1.97 3.58 6.58
CA LYS A 3 1.42 2.35 7.17
C LYS A 3 2.59 1.41 7.46
N THR A 4 2.69 0.93 8.70
CA THR A 4 3.75 0.04 9.15
C THR A 4 3.35 -1.41 8.89
N ILE A 5 4.19 -2.16 8.17
CA ILE A 5 3.99 -3.60 7.95
C ILE A 5 4.87 -4.35 8.96
N ASN A 6 4.23 -5.14 9.83
CA ASN A 6 4.90 -5.89 10.89
C ASN A 6 5.04 -7.37 10.46
N PHE A 7 6.25 -7.91 10.49
CA PHE A 7 6.50 -9.31 10.15
C PHE A 7 6.52 -10.19 11.40
N PRO A 8 5.86 -11.36 11.39
CA PRO A 8 5.94 -12.30 12.51
C PRO A 8 7.37 -12.82 12.64
N SER A 9 7.97 -12.58 13.80
CA SER A 9 9.35 -12.91 14.13
C SER A 9 9.53 -14.43 14.26
N THR A 10 10.31 -15.01 13.35
CA THR A 10 10.82 -16.38 13.52
C THR A 10 12.09 -16.27 14.36
N ASN A 11 11.98 -16.52 15.67
CA ASN A 11 13.05 -16.71 16.68
C ASN A 11 14.51 -16.50 16.23
N ILE A 12 14.90 -15.28 15.88
CA ILE A 12 16.29 -14.83 15.83
C ILE A 12 16.27 -13.42 16.40
N ALA A 13 17.16 -13.18 17.36
CA ALA A 13 17.31 -11.92 18.08
C ALA A 13 17.83 -10.82 17.15
N GLU A 14 16.98 -10.27 16.30
CA GLU A 14 17.28 -9.15 15.42
C GLU A 14 16.06 -8.22 15.40
N GLU A 15 16.32 -6.91 15.50
CA GLU A 15 15.35 -5.81 15.55
C GLU A 15 14.17 -6.05 14.60
N GLU A 16 12.93 -5.82 15.06
CA GLU A 16 11.72 -5.95 14.24
C GLU A 16 11.91 -5.21 12.91
N ALA A 17 12.18 -5.97 11.84
CA ALA A 17 12.51 -5.43 10.53
C ALA A 17 11.27 -4.72 9.97
N THR A 18 11.21 -3.42 10.21
CA THR A 18 10.06 -2.59 9.87
C THR A 18 10.36 -1.83 8.60
N ILE A 19 9.55 -2.03 7.55
CA ILE A 19 9.67 -1.26 6.32
C ILE A 19 8.66 -0.11 6.37
N GLU A 20 9.17 1.12 6.44
CA GLU A 20 8.35 2.31 6.27
C GLU A 20 8.09 2.57 4.79
N THR A 21 6.86 2.27 4.33
CA THR A 21 6.46 2.63 2.97
C THR A 21 6.08 4.11 2.92
N GLN A 22 6.85 4.91 2.17
CA GLN A 22 6.52 6.30 1.88
C GLN A 22 5.78 6.41 0.55
N ARG A 23 4.75 7.25 0.52
CA ARG A 23 4.03 7.59 -0.72
C ARG A 23 4.75 8.72 -1.42
N SER A 24 4.90 8.60 -2.74
CA SER A 24 5.61 9.59 -3.55
C SER A 24 4.79 10.87 -3.75
N GLU A 25 5.45 11.97 -4.10
CA GLU A 25 4.77 13.21 -4.51
C GLU A 25 3.83 12.96 -5.70
N LYS A 26 4.23 12.09 -6.63
CA LYS A 26 3.40 11.68 -7.77
C LYS A 26 2.11 11.00 -7.31
N PHE A 27 2.18 10.14 -6.29
CA PHE A 27 0.99 9.52 -5.70
C PHE A 27 0.03 10.59 -5.17
N HIS A 28 0.54 11.58 -4.43
CA HIS A 28 -0.28 12.66 -3.90
C HIS A 28 -0.91 13.52 -5.00
N ALA A 29 -0.14 13.86 -6.04
CA ALA A 29 -0.65 14.60 -7.19
C ALA A 29 -1.77 13.83 -7.93
N SER A 30 -1.57 12.54 -8.21
CA SER A 30 -2.58 11.71 -8.86
C SER A 30 -3.82 11.52 -7.99
N THR A 31 -3.67 11.31 -6.68
CA THR A 31 -4.80 11.19 -5.75
C THR A 31 -5.65 12.45 -5.73
N ARG A 32 -5.02 13.63 -5.78
CA ARG A 32 -5.73 14.90 -5.85
C ARG A 32 -6.56 15.02 -7.13
N ILE A 33 -5.98 14.70 -8.29
CA ILE A 33 -6.70 14.72 -9.58
C ILE A 33 -7.89 13.76 -9.56
N ILE A 34 -7.71 12.55 -9.01
CA ILE A 34 -8.80 11.57 -8.87
C ILE A 34 -9.89 12.10 -7.95
N SER A 35 -9.53 12.70 -6.83
CA SER A 35 -10.48 13.32 -5.90
C SER A 35 -11.28 14.43 -6.56
N ASP A 36 -10.63 15.33 -7.30
CA ASP A 36 -11.29 16.42 -8.02
C ASP A 36 -12.28 15.87 -9.07
N PHE A 37 -11.92 14.78 -9.76
CA PHE A 37 -12.82 14.12 -10.70
C PHE A 37 -14.04 13.51 -10.01
N ILE A 38 -13.83 12.81 -8.90
CA ILE A 38 -14.90 12.17 -8.13
C ILE A 38 -15.87 13.21 -7.56
N CYS A 39 -15.36 14.32 -7.02
CA CYS A 39 -16.19 15.42 -6.50
C CYS A 39 -17.08 16.06 -7.58
N ASN A 40 -16.69 15.97 -8.86
CA ASN A 40 -17.50 16.45 -9.98
C ASN A 40 -18.54 15.43 -10.46
N LEU A 41 -18.51 14.19 -9.97
CA LEU A 41 -19.56 13.22 -10.23
C LEU A 41 -20.80 13.59 -9.42
N SER A 42 -21.97 13.56 -10.05
CA SER A 42 -23.26 13.77 -9.39
C SER A 42 -23.71 12.52 -8.63
N LEU A 43 -22.88 12.03 -7.71
CA LEU A 43 -23.18 10.90 -6.84
C LEU A 43 -23.96 11.36 -5.60
N SER A 44 -24.74 10.45 -5.04
CA SER A 44 -25.25 10.63 -3.68
C SER A 44 -24.07 10.63 -2.69
N VAL A 45 -24.27 11.21 -1.50
CA VAL A 45 -23.22 11.20 -0.45
C VAL A 45 -22.83 9.77 -0.08
N ASP A 46 -23.81 8.86 -0.01
CA ASP A 46 -23.57 7.46 0.34
C ASP A 46 -22.78 6.72 -0.75
N ASP A 47 -23.15 6.90 -2.02
CA ASP A 47 -22.42 6.30 -3.14
C ASP A 47 -21.00 6.85 -3.26
N ASN A 48 -20.82 8.15 -3.02
CA ASN A 48 -19.51 8.78 -3.02
C ASN A 48 -18.61 8.23 -1.90
N ASN A 49 -19.15 8.10 -0.68
CA ASN A 49 -18.43 7.52 0.45
C ASN A 49 -18.06 6.05 0.17
N HIS A 50 -18.98 5.29 -0.41
CA HIS A 50 -18.73 3.91 -0.79
C HIS A 50 -17.65 3.79 -1.86
N LEU A 51 -17.69 4.64 -2.90
CA LEU A 51 -16.66 4.70 -3.94
C LEU A 51 -15.28 5.01 -3.36
N ILE A 52 -15.19 5.99 -2.47
CA ILE A 52 -13.92 6.33 -1.79
C ILE A 52 -13.42 5.14 -0.98
N ALA A 53 -14.30 4.45 -0.24
CA ALA A 53 -13.92 3.26 0.54
C ALA A 53 -13.34 2.15 -0.35
N LEU A 54 -14.00 1.84 -1.48
CA LEU A 54 -13.53 0.85 -2.45
C LEU A 54 -12.18 1.22 -3.06
N LEU A 55 -11.96 2.49 -3.41
CA LEU A 55 -10.67 2.96 -3.94
C LEU A 55 -9.55 2.83 -2.91
N VAL A 56 -9.83 3.15 -1.64
CA VAL A 56 -8.86 3.00 -0.56
C VAL A 56 -8.52 1.53 -0.33
N GLU A 57 -9.51 0.64 -0.33
CA GLU A 57 -9.32 -0.79 -0.18
C GLU A 57 -8.48 -1.37 -1.33
N GLN A 58 -8.84 -1.05 -2.58
CA GLN A 58 -8.12 -1.49 -3.76
C GLN A 58 -6.64 -1.04 -3.72
N LEU A 59 -6.39 0.22 -3.34
CA LEU A 59 -5.03 0.75 -3.23
C LEU A 59 -4.23 0.00 -2.17
N GLN A 60 -4.82 -0.22 -0.98
CA GLN A 60 -4.13 -0.92 0.10
C GLN A 60 -3.77 -2.36 -0.29
N GLU A 61 -4.67 -3.05 -0.99
CA GLU A 61 -4.42 -4.42 -1.45
C GLU A 61 -3.34 -4.45 -2.54
N ALA A 62 -3.32 -3.47 -3.44
CA ALA A 62 -2.26 -3.32 -4.43
C ALA A 62 -0.88 -3.05 -3.78
N GLU A 63 -0.82 -2.12 -2.81
CA GLU A 63 0.40 -1.82 -2.04
C GLU A 63 0.91 -3.07 -1.31
N ARG A 64 0.01 -3.81 -0.63
CA ARG A 64 0.32 -5.05 0.08
C ARG A 64 0.83 -6.14 -0.87
N THR A 65 0.17 -6.32 -2.00
CA THR A 65 0.54 -7.34 -2.99
C THR A 65 1.92 -7.06 -3.58
N ALA A 66 2.17 -5.82 -4.01
CA ALA A 66 3.46 -5.41 -4.54
C ALA A 66 4.59 -5.61 -3.53
N PHE A 67 4.32 -5.30 -2.26
CA PHE A 67 5.25 -5.56 -1.17
C PHE A 67 5.58 -7.05 -1.00
N LEU A 68 4.55 -7.90 -0.92
CA LEU A 68 4.74 -9.35 -0.78
C LEU A 68 5.50 -9.95 -1.95
N GLN A 69 5.22 -9.49 -3.18
CA GLN A 69 5.97 -9.90 -4.37
C GLN A 69 7.44 -9.47 -4.31
N GLY A 70 7.71 -8.22 -3.91
CA GLY A 70 9.07 -7.73 -3.71
C GLY A 70 9.84 -8.50 -2.65
N PHE A 71 9.20 -8.80 -1.53
CA PHE A 71 9.77 -9.59 -0.45
C PHE A 71 10.08 -11.03 -0.88
N ASP A 72 9.14 -11.71 -1.53
CA ASP A 72 9.33 -13.07 -2.07
C ASP A 72 10.48 -13.12 -3.09
N MET A 73 10.57 -12.12 -3.97
CA MET A 73 11.72 -11.99 -4.88
C MET A 73 13.05 -11.86 -4.13
N GLY A 74 13.10 -11.02 -3.09
CA GLY A 74 14.28 -10.86 -2.24
C GLY A 74 14.70 -12.16 -1.54
N CYS A 75 13.75 -12.89 -0.95
CA CYS A 75 14.03 -14.20 -0.33
C CYS A 75 14.56 -15.23 -1.34
N LYS A 76 14.01 -15.23 -2.57
CA LYS A 76 14.45 -16.14 -3.64
C LYS A 76 15.86 -15.80 -4.13
N THR A 77 16.21 -14.52 -4.27
CA THR A 77 17.55 -14.14 -4.70
C THR A 77 18.59 -14.45 -3.63
N THR A 78 18.32 -14.23 -2.33
CA THR A 78 19.27 -14.62 -1.26
C THR A 78 19.55 -16.12 -1.24
N LYS A 79 18.53 -16.97 -1.44
CA LYS A 79 18.70 -18.43 -1.53
C LYS A 79 19.47 -18.89 -2.77
N ALA A 80 19.56 -18.07 -3.82
CA ALA A 80 20.30 -18.41 -5.03
C ALA A 80 21.81 -18.13 -4.93
N TYR A 81 22.24 -17.38 -3.91
CA TYR A 81 23.64 -16.99 -3.67
C TYR A 81 24.26 -17.61 -2.40
N LEU A 82 23.54 -18.53 -1.74
CA LEU A 82 24.01 -19.37 -0.62
C LEU A 82 24.04 -20.84 -1.07
#